data_AF-A0ABD2GGQ9-F1
#
_entry.id   AF-A0ABD2GGQ9-F1
#
_cell.length_a   1.000
_cell.length_b   1.000
_cell.length_c   1.000
_cell.angle_alpha   90.00
_cell.angle_beta   90.00
_cell.angle_gamma   90.00
#
_symmetry.space_group_name_H-M   'P 1'
#
loop_
_entity.id
_entity.type
_entity.pdbx_description
1 polymer ?
#
loop_
_entity_poly.entity_id
_entity_poly.type
_entity_poly.pdbx_seq_one_letter_code
_entity_poly.pdbx_strand_id
1 'polypeptide(L)'
;MLDVLKDLTQVKLRSVNRSPGGTPVRRRRSKGGPALLSDPAALIAEALKRKFAQHRHNDSSDKENSLELSPFGSPEIPKIPVHIRRSQGRLHL
;
A
#
# COMPACT_ATOMS: atom_id res chain seq x y z
N MET A 1 29.27 32.49 -29.60
CA MET A 1 28.67 31.37 -28.82
C MET A 1 28.14 31.80 -27.45
N LEU A 2 28.70 32.84 -26.81
CA LEU A 2 28.18 33.38 -25.53
C LEU A 2 26.84 34.10 -25.67
N ASP A 3 26.48 34.52 -26.89
CA ASP A 3 25.24 35.26 -27.15
C ASP A 3 23.98 34.47 -26.83
N VAL A 4 24.03 33.13 -26.95
CA VAL A 4 22.93 32.22 -26.62
C VAL A 4 22.64 32.18 -25.11
N LEU A 5 23.64 32.44 -24.27
CA LEU A 5 23.48 32.44 -22.81
C LEU A 5 22.80 33.72 -22.29
N LYS A 6 22.81 34.82 -23.06
CA LYS A 6 22.28 36.13 -22.65
C LYS A 6 20.78 36.05 -22.33
N ASP A 7 20.05 35.27 -23.12
CA ASP A 7 18.60 35.17 -23.02
C ASP A 7 18.14 34.19 -21.93
N LEU A 8 19.04 33.38 -21.35
CA LEU A 8 18.70 32.45 -20.25
C LEU A 8 18.21 33.18 -19.00
N THR A 9 18.66 34.41 -18.78
CA THR A 9 18.22 35.26 -17.67
C THR A 9 16.79 35.78 -17.84
N GLN A 10 16.28 35.79 -19.07
CA GLN A 10 14.94 36.27 -19.40
C GLN A 10 13.88 35.15 -19.28
N VAL A 11 14.29 33.88 -19.24
CA VAL A 11 13.39 32.74 -19.15
C VAL A 11 12.93 32.53 -17.70
N LYS A 12 11.62 32.61 -17.46
CA LYS A 12 11.00 32.26 -16.17
C LYS A 12 10.30 30.91 -16.26
N LEU A 13 10.60 30.02 -15.32
CA LEU A 13 9.90 28.74 -15.16
C LEU A 13 8.64 28.91 -14.30
N ARG A 14 7.62 28.10 -14.56
CA ARG A 14 6.42 28.03 -13.70
C ARG A 14 6.76 27.41 -12.34
N SER A 15 6.26 27.97 -11.25
CA SER A 15 6.37 27.36 -9.93
C SER A 15 5.49 26.11 -9.85
N VAL A 16 6.04 25.03 -9.31
CA VAL A 16 5.32 23.76 -9.08
C VAL A 16 5.51 23.39 -7.62
N ASN A 17 4.43 22.99 -6.95
CA ASN A 17 4.52 22.50 -5.57
C ASN A 17 5.42 21.27 -5.50
N ARG A 18 6.40 21.30 -4.58
CA ARG A 18 7.39 20.25 -4.39
C ARG A 18 7.29 19.68 -2.98
N SER A 19 7.62 18.41 -2.85
CA SER A 19 7.80 17.77 -1.55
C SER A 19 9.07 18.34 -0.87
N PRO A 20 9.28 18.10 0.43
CA PRO A 20 10.52 18.49 1.11
C PRO A 20 11.80 17.96 0.42
N GLY A 21 11.71 16.86 -0.32
CA GLY A 21 12.81 16.27 -1.11
C GLY A 21 12.97 16.83 -2.53
N GLY A 22 12.29 17.92 -2.89
CA GLY A 22 12.47 18.61 -4.17
C GLY A 22 11.80 17.95 -5.38
N THR A 23 11.20 16.76 -5.22
CA THR A 23 10.45 16.11 -6.29
C THR A 23 9.12 16.85 -6.54
N PRO A 24 8.77 17.11 -7.82
CA PRO A 24 7.49 17.75 -8.14
C PRO A 24 6.35 16.85 -7.67
N VAL A 25 5.44 17.42 -6.88
CA VAL A 25 4.26 16.68 -6.39
C VAL A 25 3.32 16.48 -7.56
N ARG A 26 3.35 15.30 -8.18
CA ARG A 26 2.32 14.92 -9.15
C ARG A 26 1.01 14.86 -8.38
N ARG A 27 0.08 15.77 -8.68
CA ARG A 27 -1.31 15.70 -8.21
C ARG A 27 -1.85 14.36 -8.65
N ARG A 28 -1.85 13.38 -7.74
CA ARG A 28 -2.43 12.06 -7.97
C ARG A 28 -3.89 12.36 -8.33
N ARG A 29 -4.29 12.11 -9.59
CA ARG A 29 -5.69 12.26 -9.99
C ARG A 29 -6.48 11.36 -9.06
N SER A 30 -7.15 11.98 -8.10
CA SER A 30 -7.92 11.27 -7.10
C SER A 30 -9.08 10.60 -7.82
N LYS A 31 -9.10 9.26 -7.74
CA LYS A 31 -10.24 8.38 -7.95
C LYS A 31 -10.91 8.41 -9.33
N GLY A 32 -10.95 7.22 -9.93
CA GLY A 32 -12.20 6.71 -10.52
C GLY A 32 -12.47 7.11 -11.96
N GLY A 33 -11.51 6.89 -12.85
CA GLY A 33 -11.84 6.70 -14.27
C GLY A 33 -12.18 5.23 -14.52
N PRO A 34 -13.07 4.92 -15.49
CA PRO A 34 -13.40 3.54 -15.89
C PRO A 34 -12.19 2.69 -16.31
N ALA A 35 -11.04 3.33 -16.58
CA ALA A 35 -9.76 2.67 -16.81
C ALA A 35 -9.26 1.81 -15.62
N LEU A 36 -9.71 2.04 -14.38
CA LEU A 36 -9.33 1.19 -13.24
C LEU A 36 -9.92 -0.23 -13.32
N LEU A 37 -11.02 -0.44 -14.05
CA LEU A 37 -11.64 -1.76 -14.17
C LEU A 37 -10.89 -2.68 -15.14
N SER A 38 -10.05 -2.12 -16.02
CA SER A 38 -9.27 -2.88 -17.01
C SER A 38 -7.77 -2.94 -16.71
N ASP A 39 -7.28 -2.19 -15.72
CA ASP A 39 -5.88 -2.21 -15.31
C ASP A 39 -5.65 -3.34 -14.28
N PRO A 40 -4.81 -4.35 -14.56
CA PRO A 40 -4.55 -5.44 -13.62
C PRO A 40 -3.97 -4.94 -12.29
N ALA A 41 -3.16 -3.87 -12.29
CA ALA A 41 -2.59 -3.32 -11.06
C ALA A 41 -3.66 -2.68 -10.17
N ALA A 42 -4.66 -2.02 -10.78
CA ALA A 42 -5.79 -1.44 -10.09
C ALA A 42 -6.67 -2.50 -9.42
N LEU A 43 -6.96 -3.60 -10.12
CA LEU A 43 -7.73 -4.73 -9.59
C LEU A 43 -7.05 -5.35 -8.36
N ILE A 44 -5.74 -5.59 -8.46
CA ILE A 44 -4.95 -6.12 -7.35
C ILE A 44 -4.98 -5.15 -6.16
N ALA A 45 -4.76 -3.86 -6.39
CA ALA A 45 -4.79 -2.85 -5.33
C ALA A 45 -6.15 -2.77 -4.62
N GLU A 46 -7.26 -2.85 -5.37
CA GLU A 46 -8.60 -2.88 -4.78
C GLU A 46 -8.85 -4.15 -3.95
N ALA A 47 -8.47 -5.32 -4.49
CA ALA A 47 -8.63 -6.60 -3.81
C ALA A 47 -7.83 -6.63 -2.49
N LEU A 48 -6.56 -6.20 -2.52
CA LEU A 48 -5.73 -6.08 -1.32
C LEU A 48 -6.34 -5.10 -0.31
N LYS A 49 -6.79 -3.93 -0.78
CA LYS A 49 -7.45 -2.95 0.09
C LYS A 49 -8.68 -3.53 0.79
N ARG A 50 -9.52 -4.28 0.07
CA ARG A 50 -10.69 -4.96 0.66
C ARG A 50 -10.26 -6.04 1.65
N LYS A 51 -9.29 -6.89 1.29
CA LYS A 51 -8.78 -8.00 2.14
C LYS A 51 -8.22 -7.52 3.47
N PHE A 52 -7.51 -6.40 3.48
CA PHE A 52 -6.84 -5.89 4.67
C PHE A 52 -7.56 -4.72 5.35
N ALA A 53 -8.75 -4.31 4.87
CA ALA A 53 -9.53 -3.23 5.48
C ALA A 53 -9.84 -3.48 6.97
N GLN A 54 -10.00 -4.75 7.35
CA GLN A 54 -10.30 -5.19 8.72
C GLN A 54 -9.05 -5.47 9.56
N HIS A 55 -7.85 -5.52 8.96
CA HIS A 55 -6.60 -5.82 9.66
C HIS A 55 -6.01 -4.62 10.43
N ARG A 56 -6.70 -3.48 10.44
CA ARG A 56 -6.26 -2.24 11.12
C ARG A 56 -6.40 -2.29 12.64
N HIS A 57 -7.00 -3.36 13.18
CA HIS A 57 -7.16 -3.55 14.63
C HIS A 57 -5.98 -4.29 15.29
N ASN A 58 -5.03 -4.80 14.50
CA ASN A 58 -3.82 -5.44 15.01
C ASN A 58 -2.57 -4.56 14.88
N ASP A 59 -2.75 -3.23 14.76
CA ASP A 59 -1.65 -2.25 14.76
C ASP A 59 -1.04 -2.06 16.18
N SER A 60 -1.03 -3.12 16.98
CA SER A 60 -0.08 -3.30 18.09
C SER A 60 1.28 -3.65 17.49
N SER A 61 1.86 -2.76 16.67
CA SER A 61 3.23 -2.90 16.15
C SER A 61 4.28 -2.44 17.16
N ASP A 62 3.94 -2.42 18.45
CA ASP A 62 4.80 -1.95 19.55
C ASP A 62 4.85 -2.99 20.67
N LYS A 63 4.99 -4.27 20.32
CA LYS A 63 5.09 -5.37 21.30
C LYS A 63 5.93 -6.55 20.84
N GLU A 64 6.88 -6.30 19.93
CA GLU A 64 7.87 -7.30 19.52
C GLU A 64 9.17 -7.25 20.34
N ASN A 65 9.24 -6.37 21.35
CA ASN A 65 10.39 -6.25 22.27
C ASN A 65 9.99 -6.41 23.75
N SER A 66 9.22 -7.44 24.08
CA SER A 66 9.02 -7.83 25.48
C SER A 66 8.63 -9.29 25.61
N LEU A 67 9.42 -10.21 25.05
CA LEU A 67 9.47 -11.58 25.53
C LEU A 67 10.94 -11.93 25.64
N GLU A 68 11.53 -11.52 26.77
CA GLU A 68 12.65 -12.22 27.40
C GLU A 68 12.67 -13.68 26.95
N LEU A 69 13.72 -14.05 26.20
CA LEU A 69 13.96 -15.43 25.80
C LEU A 69 14.04 -16.24 27.08
N SER A 70 12.99 -17.01 27.37
CA SER A 70 12.98 -17.94 28.51
C SER A 70 14.20 -18.86 28.41
N PRO A 71 15.07 -18.94 29.45
CA PRO A 71 16.29 -19.77 29.39
C PRO A 71 16.05 -21.27 29.23
N PHE A 72 14.80 -21.73 29.28
CA PHE A 72 14.40 -23.12 29.05
C PHE A 72 13.45 -23.19 27.86
N GLY A 73 13.99 -23.48 26.68
CA GLY A 73 13.22 -23.55 25.43
C GLY A 73 12.18 -24.68 25.36
N SER A 74 11.17 -24.42 24.52
CA SER A 74 10.20 -25.28 23.80
C SER A 74 9.23 -26.19 24.58
N PRO A 75 7.95 -26.18 24.15
CA PRO A 75 7.44 -27.41 23.53
C PRO A 75 6.64 -27.18 22.23
N GLU A 76 6.93 -28.07 21.28
CA GLU A 76 6.17 -28.56 20.12
C GLU A 76 4.92 -27.78 19.65
N ILE A 77 4.97 -27.33 18.39
CA ILE A 77 3.89 -26.64 17.68
C ILE A 77 2.66 -27.57 17.57
N PRO A 78 1.47 -27.22 18.10
CA PRO A 78 0.27 -27.99 17.83
C PRO A 78 -0.15 -27.77 16.37
N LYS A 79 -0.19 -28.86 15.59
CA LYS A 79 -0.72 -28.89 14.22
C LYS A 79 -2.22 -28.58 14.26
N ILE A 80 -2.60 -27.35 13.95
CA ILE A 80 -4.00 -26.95 13.79
C ILE A 80 -4.57 -27.70 12.57
N PRO A 81 -5.69 -28.46 12.69
CA PRO A 81 -6.33 -29.05 11.53
C PRO A 81 -6.94 -27.93 10.69
N VAL A 82 -6.55 -27.83 9.43
CA VAL A 82 -7.14 -26.87 8.47
C VAL A 82 -8.61 -27.26 8.28
N HIS A 83 -9.53 -26.56 8.94
CA HIS A 83 -10.96 -26.78 8.70
C HIS A 83 -11.27 -26.27 7.29
N ILE A 84 -11.43 -27.20 6.34
CA ILE A 84 -11.98 -26.92 5.02
C ILE A 84 -13.41 -26.42 5.25
N ARG A 85 -13.61 -25.10 5.23
CA ARG A 85 -14.94 -24.48 5.18
C ARG A 85 -15.57 -24.83 3.83
N ARG A 86 -16.23 -25.99 3.77
CA ARG A 86 -17.18 -26.36 2.71
C ARG A 86 -18.34 -25.36 2.76
N SER A 87 -18.43 -24.43 1.82
CA SER A 87 -19.64 -23.64 1.61
C SER A 87 -20.71 -24.56 1.04
N GLN A 88 -21.68 -24.98 1.86
CA GLN A 88 -22.91 -25.58 1.38
C GLN A 88 -23.75 -24.47 0.74
N GLY A 89 -23.90 -24.53 -0.58
CA GLY A 89 -24.79 -23.66 -1.34
C GLY A 89 -26.23 -23.83 -0.87
N ARG A 90 -26.92 -22.70 -0.71
CA ARG A 90 -28.31 -22.60 -0.29
C ARG A 90 -29.22 -23.07 -1.44
N LEU A 91 -29.90 -24.20 -1.29
CA LEU A 91 -31.05 -24.54 -2.13
C LEU A 91 -32.26 -23.76 -1.62
N HIS A 92 -32.84 -22.93 -2.47
CA HIS A 92 -34.11 -22.27 -2.24
C HIS A 92 -35.25 -23.26 -2.52
N LEU A 93 -36.18 -23.40 -1.59
CA LEU A 93 -37.54 -23.89 -1.82
C LEU A 93 -38.47 -22.68 -1.88
#